data_AF-A0A0F9QZH5-F1
#
_entry.id   AF-A0A0F9QZH5-F1
#
_cell.length_a   1.000
_cell.length_b   1.000
_cell.length_c   1.000
_cell.angle_alpha   90.00
_cell.angle_beta   90.00
_cell.angle_gamma   90.00
#
_symmetry.space_group_name_H-M   'P 1'
#
loop_
_entity.id
_entity.type
_entity.pdbx_description
1 polymer ?
#
loop_
_entity_poly.entity_id
_entity_poly.type
_entity_poly.pdbx_seq_one_letter_code
_entity_poly.pdbx_strand_id
1 'polypeptide(L)'
;MTKGKCPHGEFELEQGCPQCVAERAGGIPSQDDNKKPAPEQPETRVIVQIAPISEEAVVNLLNEALTIADKADAFTVASVEDIKLATNDLSIIATIKKKVEEKRREYTDPLLDHLTNIRNAFKTITEPIEYANKTLRSKVIEYQKEEERKIQEASDIAQLEREAEERKAKLEGRPVQAIETMPIPAEPNGHTMAELGTSSKMVIWKWELINKSLVPMEYMKLDEGAISRAVKASQGSMTIPGIRIYNEPTLRVETMSALAVEGIGQEGSIH
;
A
#
# COMPACT_ATOMS: atom_id res chain seq x y z
N MET A 1 -6.38 19.26 21.94
CA MET A 1 -4.93 19.03 21.70
C MET A 1 -4.56 17.64 22.20
N THR A 2 -4.45 16.69 21.28
CA THR A 2 -4.15 15.29 21.59
C THR A 2 -2.66 15.10 21.84
N LYS A 3 -2.29 14.59 23.03
CA LYS A 3 -0.91 14.33 23.43
C LYS A 3 -0.51 12.88 23.15
N GLY A 4 0.70 12.69 22.63
CA GLY A 4 1.36 11.39 22.48
C GLY A 4 2.31 11.10 23.65
N LYS A 5 2.66 9.83 23.85
CA LYS A 5 3.67 9.38 24.83
C LYS A 5 4.74 8.53 24.16
N CYS A 6 6.00 8.81 24.47
CA CYS A 6 7.16 8.01 24.07
C CYS A 6 8.12 7.85 25.27
N PRO A 7 9.22 7.08 25.15
CA PRO A 7 10.23 6.96 26.22
C PRO A 7 10.84 8.29 26.68
N HIS A 8 10.77 9.33 25.84
CA HIS A 8 11.29 10.68 26.13
C HIS A 8 10.26 11.61 26.79
N GLY A 9 9.04 11.16 27.03
CA GLY A 9 7.98 11.94 27.70
C GLY A 9 6.71 12.13 26.88
N GLU A 10 5.88 13.09 27.32
CA GLU A 10 4.69 13.54 26.58
C GLU A 10 5.07 14.54 25.49
N PHE A 11 4.42 14.45 24.33
CA PHE A 11 4.62 15.39 23.21
C PHE A 11 3.30 15.69 22.50
N GLU A 12 3.25 16.79 21.74
CA GLU A 12 2.10 17.10 20.89
C GLU A 12 2.14 16.24 19.63
N LEU A 13 1.04 15.53 19.32
CA LEU A 13 1.03 14.59 18.19
C LEU A 13 1.35 15.24 16.84
N GLU A 14 0.97 16.51 16.65
CA GLU A 14 1.22 17.27 15.42
C GLU A 14 2.70 17.64 15.24
N GLN A 15 3.41 17.89 16.36
CA GLN A 15 4.82 18.31 16.34
C GLN A 15 5.79 17.12 16.44
N GLY A 16 5.34 16.00 17.00
CA GLY A 16 6.19 14.86 17.31
C GLY A 16 7.13 15.12 18.50
N CYS A 17 7.85 14.09 18.94
CA CYS A 17 8.88 14.23 19.96
C CYS A 17 10.20 14.68 19.31
N PRO A 18 10.78 15.84 19.69
CA PRO A 18 12.01 16.37 19.07
C PRO A 18 13.19 15.40 19.11
N GLN A 19 13.37 14.68 20.23
CA GLN A 19 14.45 13.71 20.40
C GLN A 19 14.27 12.49 19.48
N CYS A 20 13.05 11.94 19.40
CA CYS A 20 12.78 10.83 18.48
C CYS A 20 12.95 11.23 17.00
N VAL A 21 12.60 12.47 16.65
CA VAL A 21 12.79 12.99 15.28
C VAL A 21 14.28 13.12 14.99
N ALA A 22 15.06 13.73 15.88
CA ALA A 22 16.50 13.90 15.72
C ALA A 22 17.25 12.55 15.59
N GLU A 23 16.89 11.57 16.40
CA GLU A 23 17.47 10.22 16.35
C GLU A 23 17.19 9.49 15.02
N ARG A 24 15.97 9.62 14.47
CA ARG A 24 15.59 9.01 13.18
C ARG A 24 16.14 9.77 11.99
N ALA A 25 16.29 11.08 12.13
CA ALA A 25 16.80 11.97 11.10
C ALA A 25 18.29 11.76 10.82
N GLY A 26 19.04 11.04 11.65
CA GLY A 26 20.47 10.81 11.43
C GLY A 26 21.29 12.10 11.29
N GLY A 27 20.81 13.21 11.86
CA GLY A 27 21.42 14.54 11.71
C GLY A 27 20.78 15.48 10.67
N ILE A 28 19.56 15.23 10.19
CA ILE A 28 18.82 16.30 9.48
C ILE A 28 18.52 17.42 10.48
N PRO A 29 18.93 18.67 10.20
CA PRO A 29 18.82 19.78 11.14
C PRO A 29 17.38 20.04 11.59
N SER A 30 17.26 20.62 12.78
CA SER A 30 15.99 20.89 13.46
C SER A 30 15.10 21.83 12.64
N GLN A 31 13.79 21.83 12.88
CA GLN A 31 12.86 22.77 12.22
C GLN A 31 13.25 24.25 12.45
N ASP A 32 13.97 24.58 13.51
CA ASP A 32 14.44 25.94 13.80
C ASP A 32 15.59 26.40 12.88
N ASP A 33 16.39 25.47 12.35
CA ASP A 33 17.43 25.76 11.36
C ASP A 33 16.82 26.06 9.96
N ASN A 34 15.54 25.72 9.77
CA ASN A 34 14.81 25.88 8.52
C ASN A 34 14.04 27.20 8.41
N LYS A 35 14.22 28.12 9.37
CA LYS A 35 13.59 29.45 9.36
C LYS A 35 14.34 30.48 8.50
N LYS A 36 15.32 30.05 7.71
CA LYS A 36 15.86 30.87 6.62
C LYS A 36 14.82 30.84 5.51
N PRO A 37 14.30 31.99 5.03
CA PRO A 37 13.42 31.98 3.86
C PRO A 37 14.16 31.22 2.77
N ALA A 38 13.54 30.13 2.28
CA ALA A 38 14.05 29.40 1.14
C ALA A 38 14.32 30.45 0.07
N PRO A 39 15.56 30.59 -0.44
CA PRO A 39 15.85 31.55 -1.48
C PRO A 39 14.82 31.34 -2.58
N GLU A 40 14.17 32.41 -3.06
CA GLU A 40 13.21 32.34 -4.15
C GLU A 40 13.84 31.53 -5.28
N GLN A 41 13.45 30.25 -5.38
CA GLN A 41 13.95 29.39 -6.42
C GLN A 41 13.31 29.95 -7.69
N PRO A 42 14.10 30.39 -8.69
CA PRO A 42 13.52 30.89 -9.92
C PRO A 42 12.59 29.81 -10.46
N GLU A 43 11.36 30.17 -10.83
CA GLU A 43 10.41 29.26 -11.49
C GLU A 43 11.14 28.61 -12.67
N THR A 44 11.67 27.42 -12.46
CA THR A 44 12.55 26.79 -13.44
C THR A 44 11.64 26.14 -14.44
N ARG A 45 11.20 26.92 -15.43
CA ARG A 45 10.42 26.41 -16.55
C ARG A 45 11.37 25.60 -17.42
N VAL A 46 11.33 24.29 -17.27
CA VAL A 46 12.00 23.38 -18.20
C VAL A 46 11.20 23.39 -19.49
N ILE A 47 11.74 24.02 -20.53
CA ILE A 47 11.20 23.93 -21.88
C ILE A 47 11.62 22.55 -22.40
N VAL A 48 10.71 21.58 -22.36
CA VAL A 48 10.94 20.26 -22.96
C VAL A 48 10.37 20.26 -24.37
N GLN A 49 11.19 19.87 -25.35
CA GLN A 49 10.71 19.65 -26.70
C GLN A 49 9.87 18.36 -26.72
N ILE A 50 8.57 18.46 -27.01
CA ILE A 50 7.61 17.33 -26.92
C ILE A 50 7.11 16.85 -28.29
N ALA A 51 7.54 17.50 -29.38
CA ALA A 51 7.10 17.22 -30.74
C ALA A 51 8.32 16.83 -31.61
N PRO A 52 8.81 15.59 -31.52
CA PRO A 52 9.99 15.16 -32.28
C PRO A 52 9.73 15.19 -33.79
N ILE A 53 8.51 14.92 -34.25
CA ILE A 53 8.15 14.86 -35.68
C ILE A 53 8.25 16.22 -36.38
N SER A 54 8.26 17.33 -35.64
CA SER A 54 8.49 18.66 -36.23
C SER A 54 9.97 19.05 -36.35
N GLU A 55 10.90 18.26 -35.80
CA GLU A 55 12.34 18.51 -35.93
C GLU A 55 12.84 18.02 -37.29
N GLU A 56 13.56 18.87 -38.03
CA GLU A 56 14.14 18.52 -39.34
C GLU A 56 14.99 17.24 -39.29
N ALA A 57 15.79 17.06 -38.23
CA ALA A 57 16.62 15.87 -38.05
C ALA A 57 15.78 14.58 -37.95
N VAL A 58 14.63 14.62 -37.30
CA VAL A 58 13.73 13.45 -37.16
C VAL A 58 12.99 13.18 -38.47
N VAL A 59 12.58 14.23 -39.18
CA VAL A 59 12.00 14.11 -40.53
C VAL A 59 13.01 13.50 -41.51
N ASN A 60 14.28 13.90 -41.43
CA ASN A 60 15.35 13.32 -42.25
C ASN A 60 15.57 11.84 -41.93
N LEU A 61 15.57 11.45 -40.65
CA LEU A 61 15.65 10.03 -40.27
C LEU A 61 14.45 9.22 -40.77
N LEU A 62 13.24 9.79 -40.75
CA LEU A 62 12.05 9.16 -41.33
C LEU A 62 12.21 8.95 -42.84
N ASN A 63 12.68 9.96 -43.56
CA ASN A 63 12.93 9.87 -45.00
C ASN A 63 14.02 8.84 -45.34
N GLU A 64 15.12 8.79 -44.57
CA GLU A 64 16.16 7.76 -44.69
C GLU A 64 15.56 6.35 -44.47
N ALA A 65 14.73 6.18 -43.44
CA ALA A 65 14.08 4.93 -43.10
C ALA A 65 13.09 4.45 -44.18
N LEU A 66 12.28 5.36 -44.73
CA LEU A 66 11.36 5.05 -45.83
C LEU A 66 12.13 4.68 -47.10
N THR A 67 13.18 5.44 -47.44
CA THR A 67 13.99 5.18 -48.63
C THR A 67 14.65 3.80 -48.57
N ILE A 68 15.19 3.39 -47.42
CA ILE A 68 15.82 2.08 -47.30
C ILE A 68 14.80 0.95 -47.25
N ALA A 69 13.59 1.21 -46.74
CA ALA A 69 12.48 0.25 -46.76
C ALA A 69 11.99 -0.01 -48.20
N ASP A 70 11.77 1.05 -48.99
CA ASP A 70 11.37 0.94 -50.40
C ASP A 70 12.44 0.20 -51.23
N LYS A 71 13.72 0.50 -50.97
CA LYS A 71 14.84 -0.25 -51.59
C LYS A 71 14.81 -1.72 -51.22
N ALA A 72 14.62 -2.05 -49.95
CA ALA A 72 14.60 -3.43 -49.48
C ALA A 72 13.41 -4.22 -50.06
N ASP A 73 12.24 -3.59 -50.21
CA ASP A 73 11.05 -4.21 -50.81
C ASP A 73 11.26 -4.54 -52.29
N ALA A 74 11.93 -3.65 -53.03
CA ALA A 74 12.25 -3.87 -54.44
C ALA A 74 13.47 -4.80 -54.68
N PHE A 75 14.32 -5.03 -53.66
CA PHE A 75 15.58 -5.74 -53.83
C PHE A 75 15.40 -7.25 -53.87
N THR A 76 15.92 -7.90 -54.92
CA THR A 76 15.93 -9.37 -55.04
C THR A 76 17.36 -9.88 -55.02
N VAL A 77 17.62 -10.88 -54.16
CA VAL A 77 18.93 -11.54 -54.08
C VAL A 77 18.96 -12.72 -55.04
N ALA A 78 19.68 -12.61 -56.16
CA ALA A 78 19.81 -13.68 -57.16
C ALA A 78 21.25 -14.17 -57.35
N SER A 79 22.24 -13.44 -56.82
CA SER A 79 23.66 -13.71 -56.99
C SER A 79 24.47 -13.44 -55.72
N VAL A 80 25.72 -13.92 -55.71
CA VAL A 80 26.68 -13.64 -54.63
C VAL A 80 27.04 -12.14 -54.54
N GLU A 81 26.97 -11.41 -55.66
CA GLU A 81 27.23 -9.97 -55.65
C GLU A 81 26.06 -9.22 -54.99
N ASP A 82 24.81 -9.67 -55.21
CA ASP A 82 23.62 -9.12 -54.53
C ASP A 82 23.69 -9.31 -53.01
N ILE A 83 24.29 -10.42 -52.55
CA ILE A 83 24.53 -10.64 -51.11
C ILE A 83 25.45 -9.56 -50.52
N LYS A 84 26.51 -9.17 -51.25
CA LYS A 84 27.41 -8.10 -50.78
C LYS A 84 26.70 -6.76 -50.72
N LEU A 85 25.88 -6.44 -51.71
CA LEU A 85 25.06 -5.22 -51.74
C LEU A 85 24.05 -5.20 -50.58
N ALA A 86 23.31 -6.30 -50.39
CA ALA A 86 22.40 -6.44 -49.25
C ALA A 86 23.12 -6.31 -47.90
N THR A 87 24.34 -6.84 -47.77
CA THR A 87 25.14 -6.72 -46.54
C THR A 87 25.54 -5.27 -46.24
N ASN A 88 25.86 -4.49 -47.28
CA ASN A 88 26.11 -3.05 -47.14
C ASN A 88 24.85 -2.31 -46.69
N ASP A 89 23.70 -2.59 -47.32
CA ASP A 89 22.41 -2.00 -46.94
C ASP A 89 22.00 -2.38 -45.51
N LEU A 90 22.22 -3.62 -45.08
CA LEU A 90 22.02 -4.05 -43.69
C LEU A 90 22.87 -3.25 -42.70
N SER A 91 24.09 -2.88 -43.07
CA SER A 91 24.98 -2.04 -42.26
C SER A 91 24.46 -0.58 -42.17
N ILE A 92 23.90 -0.06 -43.27
CA ILE A 92 23.24 1.25 -43.29
C ILE A 92 22.00 1.23 -42.39
N ILE A 93 21.14 0.20 -42.51
CA ILE A 93 19.96 0.02 -41.65
C ILE A 93 20.35 0.01 -40.17
N ALA A 94 21.41 -0.72 -39.81
CA ALA A 94 21.91 -0.77 -38.44
C ALA A 94 22.34 0.62 -37.93
N THR A 95 22.94 1.43 -38.80
CA THR A 95 23.35 2.81 -38.49
C THR A 95 22.14 3.72 -38.28
N ILE A 96 21.14 3.65 -39.17
CA ILE A 96 19.89 4.43 -39.04
C ILE A 96 19.18 4.08 -37.73
N LYS A 97 19.07 2.78 -37.39
CA LYS A 97 18.48 2.33 -36.12
C LYS A 97 19.17 2.94 -34.90
N LYS A 98 20.50 3.04 -34.91
CA LYS A 98 21.26 3.67 -33.82
C LYS A 98 20.93 5.17 -33.70
N LYS A 99 20.93 5.90 -34.82
CA LYS A 99 20.60 7.34 -34.83
C LYS A 99 19.18 7.61 -34.32
N VAL A 100 18.21 6.79 -34.72
CA VAL A 100 16.81 6.89 -34.24
C VAL A 100 16.75 6.69 -32.72
N GLU A 101 17.46 5.70 -32.20
CA GLU A 101 17.50 5.42 -30.76
C GLU A 101 18.21 6.52 -29.96
N GLU A 102 19.31 7.07 -30.48
CA GLU A 102 20.00 8.22 -29.90
C GLU A 102 19.07 9.43 -29.81
N LYS A 103 18.39 9.78 -30.91
CA LYS A 103 17.39 10.86 -30.91
C LYS A 103 16.27 10.58 -29.93
N ARG A 104 15.71 9.37 -29.90
CA ARG A 104 14.68 8.98 -28.92
C ARG A 104 15.13 9.28 -27.49
N ARG A 105 16.38 8.93 -27.16
CA ARG A 105 16.97 9.15 -25.83
C ARG A 105 17.18 10.62 -25.50
N GLU A 106 17.58 11.46 -26.45
CA GLU A 106 17.66 12.92 -26.26
C GLU A 106 16.33 13.51 -25.74
N TYR A 107 15.20 12.98 -26.21
CA TYR A 107 13.87 13.38 -25.76
C TYR A 107 13.44 12.73 -24.43
N THR A 108 13.70 11.43 -24.26
CA THR A 108 13.15 10.68 -23.12
C THR A 108 14.00 10.77 -21.87
N ASP A 109 15.32 10.84 -21.97
CA ASP A 109 16.23 10.75 -20.83
C ASP A 109 16.01 11.93 -19.85
N PRO A 110 15.91 13.21 -20.29
CA PRO A 110 15.62 14.32 -19.38
C PRO A 110 14.27 14.20 -18.67
N LEU A 111 13.23 13.72 -19.39
CA LEU A 111 11.90 13.50 -18.83
C LEU A 111 11.90 12.42 -17.75
N LEU A 112 12.63 11.32 -17.99
CA LEU A 112 12.78 10.22 -17.04
C LEU A 112 13.57 10.66 -15.81
N ASP A 113 14.60 11.48 -15.97
CA ASP A 113 15.37 12.05 -14.87
C ASP A 113 14.49 12.96 -13.99
N HIS A 114 13.73 13.87 -14.60
CA HIS A 114 12.79 14.72 -13.86
C HIS A 114 11.72 13.90 -13.14
N LEU A 115 11.14 12.89 -13.80
CA LEU A 115 10.16 11.99 -13.20
C LEU A 115 10.76 11.23 -12.01
N THR A 116 12.00 10.78 -12.13
CA THR A 116 12.71 10.07 -11.06
C THR A 116 12.97 10.99 -9.88
N ASN A 117 13.40 12.23 -10.12
CA ASN A 117 13.61 13.22 -9.06
C ASN A 117 12.32 13.55 -8.30
N ILE A 118 11.21 13.75 -9.02
CA ILE A 118 9.89 13.97 -8.43
C ILE A 118 9.49 12.76 -7.57
N ARG A 119 9.57 11.55 -8.12
CA ARG A 119 9.25 10.32 -7.39
C ARG A 119 10.09 10.18 -6.12
N ASN A 120 11.39 10.45 -6.20
CA ASN A 120 12.29 10.36 -5.05
C ASN A 120 11.93 11.39 -3.97
N ALA A 121 11.65 12.64 -4.35
CA ALA A 121 11.24 13.67 -3.40
C ALA A 121 9.96 13.29 -2.64
N PHE A 122 8.93 12.82 -3.36
CA PHE A 122 7.70 12.36 -2.72
C PHE A 122 7.88 11.07 -1.92
N LYS A 123 8.80 10.19 -2.32
CA LYS A 123 9.15 8.98 -1.57
C LYS A 123 9.76 9.33 -0.21
N THR A 124 10.65 10.32 -0.13
CA THR A 124 11.23 10.81 1.14
C THR A 124 10.16 11.31 2.11
N ILE A 125 9.07 11.88 1.61
CA ILE A 125 7.94 12.34 2.42
C ILE A 125 7.03 11.18 2.81
N THR A 126 6.76 10.26 1.87
CA THR A 126 5.76 9.21 2.03
C THR A 126 6.26 8.06 2.92
N GLU A 127 7.54 7.68 2.82
CA GLU A 127 8.10 6.55 3.57
C GLU A 127 7.97 6.69 5.10
N PRO A 128 8.32 7.84 5.74
CA PRO A 128 8.12 8.01 7.18
C PRO A 128 6.64 7.94 7.60
N ILE A 129 5.73 8.44 6.75
CA ILE A 129 4.28 8.41 7.00
C ILE A 129 3.78 6.97 6.93
N GLU A 130 4.18 6.20 5.91
CA GLU A 130 3.84 4.79 5.79
C GLU A 130 4.39 3.96 6.94
N TYR A 131 5.64 4.23 7.34
CA TYR A 131 6.25 3.61 8.51
C TYR A 131 5.46 3.91 9.79
N ALA A 132 5.09 5.17 10.02
CA ALA A 132 4.27 5.58 11.16
C ALA A 132 2.90 4.89 11.15
N ASN A 133 2.23 4.88 10.00
CA ASN A 133 0.92 4.24 9.81
C ASN A 133 1.00 2.74 10.10
N LYS A 134 1.97 2.03 9.53
CA LYS A 134 2.19 0.60 9.79
C LYS A 134 2.46 0.34 11.26
N THR A 135 3.35 1.14 11.88
CA THR A 135 3.74 0.97 13.28
C THR A 135 2.56 1.18 14.23
N LEU A 136 1.77 2.23 14.02
CA LEU A 136 0.60 2.52 14.87
C LEU A 136 -0.48 1.44 14.71
N ARG A 137 -0.76 1.00 13.48
CA ARG A 137 -1.71 -0.09 13.23
C ARG A 137 -1.31 -1.38 13.95
N SER A 138 -0.03 -1.77 13.86
CA SER A 138 0.46 -2.95 14.56
C SER A 138 0.28 -2.84 16.07
N LYS A 139 0.61 -1.69 16.67
CA LYS A 139 0.44 -1.45 18.12
C LYS A 139 -1.03 -1.52 18.56
N VAL A 140 -1.93 -0.94 17.76
CA VAL A 140 -3.37 -1.00 18.06
C VAL A 140 -3.89 -2.44 17.99
N ILE A 141 -3.48 -3.20 16.97
CA ILE A 141 -3.87 -4.62 16.83
C ILE A 141 -3.31 -5.45 17.99
N GLU A 142 -2.05 -5.23 18.38
CA GLU A 142 -1.43 -5.94 19.49
C GLU A 142 -2.11 -5.64 20.83
N TYR A 143 -2.42 -4.37 21.10
CA TYR A 143 -3.19 -3.98 22.28
C TYR A 143 -4.58 -4.62 22.30
N GLN A 144 -5.29 -4.55 21.18
CA GLN A 144 -6.62 -5.14 21.03
C GLN A 144 -6.62 -6.65 21.24
N LYS A 145 -5.58 -7.35 20.76
CA LYS A 145 -5.40 -8.79 20.98
C LYS A 145 -5.14 -9.11 22.45
N GLU A 146 -4.35 -8.28 23.13
CA GLU A 146 -4.06 -8.44 24.56
C GLU A 146 -5.30 -8.16 25.43
N GLU A 147 -6.12 -7.19 25.04
CA GLU A 147 -7.40 -6.90 25.70
C GLU A 147 -8.39 -8.06 25.54
N GLU A 148 -8.52 -8.60 24.32
CA GLU A 148 -9.30 -9.83 24.06
C GLU A 148 -8.80 -11.01 24.90
N ARG A 149 -7.48 -11.20 25.00
CA ARG A 149 -6.88 -12.26 25.83
C ARG A 149 -7.30 -12.14 27.30
N LYS A 150 -7.26 -10.93 27.87
CA LYS A 150 -7.66 -10.69 29.26
C LYS A 150 -9.16 -10.93 29.50
N ILE A 151 -10.01 -10.52 28.55
CA ILE A 151 -11.46 -10.75 28.64
C ILE A 151 -11.74 -12.26 28.58
N GLN A 152 -11.09 -12.99 27.67
CA GLN A 152 -11.23 -14.44 27.56
C GLN A 152 -10.77 -15.15 28.84
N GLU A 153 -9.58 -14.81 29.36
CA GLU A 153 -9.06 -15.40 30.60
C GLU A 153 -10.00 -15.14 31.80
N ALA A 154 -10.56 -13.94 31.92
CA ALA A 154 -11.54 -13.62 32.96
C ALA A 154 -12.85 -14.42 32.80
N SER A 155 -13.32 -14.60 31.55
CA SER A 155 -14.51 -15.41 31.26
C SER A 155 -14.28 -16.89 31.57
N ASP A 156 -13.11 -17.44 31.20
CA ASP A 156 -12.74 -18.83 31.45
C ASP A 156 -12.65 -19.12 32.96
N ILE A 157 -12.04 -18.21 33.74
CA ILE A 157 -12.01 -18.30 35.21
C ILE A 157 -13.43 -18.29 35.78
N ALA A 158 -14.28 -17.35 35.35
CA ALA A 158 -15.66 -17.25 35.82
C ALA A 158 -16.52 -18.46 35.40
N GLN A 159 -16.20 -19.14 34.30
CA GLN A 159 -16.85 -20.39 33.90
C GLN A 159 -16.38 -21.56 34.78
N LEU A 160 -15.06 -21.69 34.98
CA LEU A 160 -14.49 -22.74 35.83
C LEU A 160 -14.97 -22.65 37.27
N GLU A 161 -15.09 -21.44 37.83
CA GLU A 161 -15.66 -21.22 39.17
C GLU A 161 -17.12 -21.66 39.25
N ARG A 162 -17.93 -21.35 38.24
CA ARG A 162 -19.33 -21.81 38.15
C ARG A 162 -19.42 -23.33 38.08
N GLU A 163 -18.64 -23.96 37.21
CA GLU A 163 -18.62 -25.43 37.07
C GLU A 163 -18.13 -26.13 38.35
N ALA A 164 -17.14 -25.57 39.04
CA ALA A 164 -16.64 -26.10 40.30
C ALA A 164 -17.71 -26.01 41.41
N GLU A 165 -18.43 -24.90 41.50
CA GLU A 165 -19.47 -24.69 42.50
C GLU A 165 -20.72 -25.54 42.22
N GLU A 166 -21.14 -25.67 40.96
CA GLU A 166 -22.19 -26.61 40.56
C GLU A 166 -21.83 -28.06 40.92
N ARG A 167 -20.56 -28.44 40.75
CA ARG A 167 -20.07 -29.77 41.12
C ARG A 167 -20.11 -29.98 42.64
N LYS A 168 -19.74 -28.98 43.43
CA LYS A 168 -19.84 -29.03 44.91
C LYS A 168 -21.30 -29.13 45.37
N ALA A 169 -22.19 -28.29 44.83
CA ALA A 169 -23.61 -28.31 45.18
C ALA A 169 -24.27 -29.66 44.86
N LYS A 170 -23.92 -30.28 43.72
CA LYS A 170 -24.36 -31.64 43.38
C LYS A 170 -23.86 -32.72 44.35
N LEU A 171 -22.62 -32.60 44.84
CA LEU A 171 -22.04 -33.53 45.80
C LEU A 171 -22.62 -33.37 47.21
N GLU A 172 -22.94 -32.14 47.62
CA GLU A 172 -23.50 -31.82 48.94
C GLU A 172 -25.03 -31.95 49.02
N GLY A 173 -25.71 -32.26 47.91
CA GLY A 173 -27.16 -32.45 47.87
C GLY A 173 -27.97 -31.18 48.17
N ARG A 174 -27.37 -30.00 48.01
CA ARG A 174 -28.02 -28.70 48.21
C ARG A 174 -28.55 -28.16 46.87
N PRO A 175 -29.72 -27.49 46.84
CA PRO A 175 -30.18 -26.82 45.63
C PRO A 175 -29.18 -25.73 45.23
N VAL A 176 -28.80 -25.70 43.94
CA VAL A 176 -27.92 -24.68 43.37
C VAL A 176 -28.59 -23.31 43.57
N GLN A 177 -28.09 -22.52 44.52
CA GLN A 177 -28.53 -21.13 44.64
C GLN A 177 -27.98 -20.35 43.45
N ALA A 178 -28.83 -19.61 42.76
CA ALA A 178 -28.41 -18.71 41.69
C ALA A 178 -27.52 -17.62 42.29
N ILE A 179 -26.23 -17.69 42.01
CA ILE A 179 -25.25 -16.69 42.46
C ILE A 179 -25.44 -15.45 41.59
N GLU A 180 -25.43 -14.27 42.21
CA GLU A 180 -25.26 -12.99 41.51
C GLU A 180 -23.96 -13.06 40.70
N THR A 181 -24.09 -13.12 39.38
CA THR A 181 -22.96 -13.22 38.45
C THR A 181 -21.99 -12.07 38.69
N MET A 182 -20.71 -12.37 38.91
CA MET A 182 -19.66 -11.35 38.77
C MET A 182 -19.82 -10.71 37.37
N PRO A 183 -19.78 -9.37 37.26
CA PRO A 183 -19.96 -8.71 35.99
C PRO A 183 -18.82 -9.12 35.06
N ILE A 184 -19.14 -9.91 34.03
CA ILE A 184 -18.25 -10.14 32.89
C ILE A 184 -18.03 -8.74 32.27
N PRO A 185 -16.78 -8.28 32.10
CA PRO A 185 -16.53 -7.03 31.40
C PRO A 185 -17.20 -7.09 30.02
N ALA A 186 -18.08 -6.13 29.74
CA ALA A 186 -18.78 -6.06 28.46
C ALA A 186 -17.75 -6.03 27.32
N GLU A 187 -17.95 -6.85 26.28
CA GLU A 187 -17.11 -6.82 25.09
C GLU A 187 -17.08 -5.39 24.53
N PRO A 188 -15.90 -4.79 24.31
CA PRO A 188 -15.84 -3.44 23.76
C PRO A 188 -16.46 -3.47 22.36
N ASN A 189 -17.40 -2.55 22.12
CA ASN A 189 -18.01 -2.34 20.81
C ASN A 189 -16.91 -2.33 19.73
N GLY A 190 -17.07 -3.11 18.65
CA GLY A 190 -16.03 -3.35 17.63
C GLY A 190 -15.52 -2.11 16.88
N HIS A 191 -15.99 -0.92 17.26
CA HIS A 191 -15.61 0.38 16.74
C HIS A 191 -15.05 1.24 17.89
N THR A 192 -13.82 1.70 17.73
CA THR A 192 -13.23 2.71 18.63
C THR A 192 -13.31 4.06 17.92
N MET A 193 -14.19 4.94 18.39
CA MET A 193 -14.32 6.31 17.90
C MET A 193 -13.23 7.19 18.51
N ALA A 194 -12.49 7.89 17.66
CA ALA A 194 -11.55 8.94 18.05
C ALA A 194 -12.02 10.28 17.46
N GLU A 195 -11.49 11.37 18.00
CA GLU A 195 -11.84 12.75 17.62
C GLU A 195 -11.70 13.01 16.10
N LEU A 196 -10.73 12.38 15.45
CA LEU A 196 -10.40 12.60 14.03
C LEU A 196 -10.81 11.43 13.10
N GLY A 197 -11.41 10.37 13.64
CA GLY A 197 -11.81 9.23 12.82
C GLY A 197 -12.30 8.03 13.61
N THR A 198 -12.93 7.09 12.92
CA THR A 198 -13.40 5.83 13.52
C THR A 198 -12.47 4.69 13.11
N SER A 199 -12.01 3.92 14.09
CA SER A 199 -11.23 2.72 13.86
C SER A 199 -12.11 1.48 14.05
N SER A 200 -12.10 0.57 13.07
CA SER A 200 -12.87 -0.67 13.09
C SER A 200 -11.95 -1.85 12.85
N LYS A 201 -12.09 -2.90 13.65
CA LYS A 201 -11.42 -4.18 13.39
C LYS A 201 -12.02 -4.81 12.14
N MET A 202 -11.19 -5.19 11.18
CA MET A 202 -11.61 -5.95 10.01
C MET A 202 -10.71 -7.17 9.87
N VAL A 203 -11.29 -8.31 9.50
CA VAL A 203 -10.54 -9.52 9.24
C VAL A 203 -10.36 -9.65 7.74
N ILE A 204 -9.12 -9.63 7.25
CA ILE A 204 -8.84 -9.93 5.84
C ILE A 204 -8.50 -11.41 5.73
N TRP A 205 -9.32 -12.14 4.99
CA TRP A 205 -9.07 -13.54 4.65
C TRP A 205 -8.12 -13.63 3.45
N LYS A 206 -6.98 -14.27 3.66
CA LYS A 206 -5.96 -14.56 2.64
C LYS A 206 -5.86 -16.06 2.42
N TRP A 207 -5.30 -16.47 1.28
CA TRP A 207 -5.13 -17.87 0.93
C TRP A 207 -3.78 -18.12 0.26
N GLU A 208 -3.21 -19.30 0.50
CA GLU A 208 -1.94 -19.74 -0.09
C GLU A 208 -2.10 -21.16 -0.66
N LEU A 209 -1.58 -21.40 -1.86
CA LEU A 209 -1.62 -22.70 -2.53
C LEU A 209 -0.45 -23.58 -2.08
N ILE A 210 -0.73 -24.57 -1.24
CA ILE A 210 0.27 -25.48 -0.66
C ILE A 210 0.51 -26.71 -1.54
N ASN A 211 -0.51 -27.22 -2.25
CA ASN A 211 -0.37 -28.48 -2.98
C ASN A 211 -0.96 -28.42 -4.40
N LYS A 212 -0.07 -28.48 -5.39
CA LYS A 212 -0.36 -28.45 -6.83
C LYS A 212 -0.60 -29.83 -7.46
N SER A 213 -0.55 -30.92 -6.68
CA SER A 213 -0.28 -32.26 -7.22
C SER A 213 -1.50 -33.04 -7.77
N LEU A 214 -2.68 -32.44 -7.89
CA LEU A 214 -3.91 -33.14 -8.32
C LEU A 214 -4.47 -32.70 -9.68
N VAL A 215 -3.83 -31.79 -10.42
CA VAL A 215 -4.29 -31.37 -11.75
C VAL A 215 -3.10 -31.24 -12.72
N PRO A 216 -3.10 -31.96 -13.87
CA PRO A 216 -2.06 -31.85 -14.89
C PRO A 216 -1.87 -30.39 -15.38
N MET A 217 -0.60 -29.94 -15.38
CA MET A 217 -0.19 -28.54 -15.61
C MET A 217 -0.66 -27.95 -16.94
N GLU A 218 -0.99 -28.79 -17.93
CA GLU A 218 -1.44 -28.39 -19.27
C GLU A 218 -2.87 -27.82 -19.31
N TYR A 219 -3.69 -28.02 -18.26
CA TYR A 219 -5.12 -27.66 -18.26
C TYR A 219 -5.56 -26.77 -17.09
N MET A 220 -4.65 -26.36 -16.19
CA MET A 220 -5.02 -25.64 -14.96
C MET A 220 -4.97 -24.12 -15.15
N LYS A 221 -6.11 -23.50 -15.48
CA LYS A 221 -6.31 -22.05 -15.28
C LYS A 221 -6.86 -21.81 -13.88
N LEU A 222 -5.98 -21.47 -12.93
CA LEU A 222 -6.40 -21.04 -11.61
C LEU A 222 -6.94 -19.60 -11.71
N ASP A 223 -8.26 -19.41 -11.57
CA ASP A 223 -8.84 -18.07 -11.44
C ASP A 223 -8.63 -17.58 -10.01
N GLU A 224 -7.51 -16.90 -9.79
CA GLU A 224 -7.13 -16.29 -8.51
C GLU A 224 -8.20 -15.31 -7.98
N GLY A 225 -8.93 -14.66 -8.90
CA GLY A 225 -10.01 -13.74 -8.60
C GLY A 225 -11.24 -14.47 -8.06
N ALA A 226 -11.63 -15.58 -8.66
CA ALA A 226 -12.75 -16.41 -8.20
C ALA A 226 -12.49 -17.00 -6.81
N ILE A 227 -11.28 -17.50 -6.56
CA ILE A 227 -10.89 -18.04 -5.25
C ILE A 227 -10.91 -16.94 -4.20
N SER A 228 -10.32 -15.77 -4.50
CA SER A 228 -10.33 -14.63 -3.57
C SER A 228 -11.74 -14.13 -3.25
N ARG A 229 -12.66 -14.14 -4.23
CA ARG A 229 -14.09 -13.81 -4.00
C ARG A 229 -14.78 -14.86 -3.14
N ALA A 230 -14.56 -16.15 -3.42
CA ALA A 230 -15.17 -17.24 -2.66
C ALA A 230 -14.66 -17.30 -1.21
N VAL A 231 -13.36 -17.08 -0.99
CA VAL A 231 -12.74 -17.04 0.36
C VAL A 231 -13.27 -15.84 1.16
N LYS A 232 -13.42 -14.67 0.53
CA LYS A 232 -14.03 -13.49 1.17
C LYS A 232 -15.52 -13.68 1.47
N ALA A 233 -16.29 -14.27 0.54
CA ALA A 233 -17.73 -14.51 0.71
C ALA A 233 -18.05 -15.58 1.77
N SER A 234 -17.20 -16.60 1.90
CA SER A 234 -17.34 -17.68 2.88
C SER A 234 -16.73 -17.37 4.25
N GLN A 235 -16.15 -16.18 4.44
CA GLN A 235 -15.44 -15.79 5.68
C GLN A 235 -14.47 -16.90 6.18
N GLY A 236 -13.74 -17.52 5.25
CA GLY A 236 -12.76 -18.57 5.55
C GLY A 236 -13.30 -19.93 6.02
N SER A 237 -14.61 -20.15 6.02
CA SER A 237 -15.22 -21.45 6.37
C SER A 237 -15.04 -22.53 5.28
N MET A 238 -14.63 -22.15 4.07
CA MET A 238 -14.53 -23.07 2.93
C MET A 238 -13.19 -23.78 2.89
N THR A 239 -13.16 -25.09 3.13
CA THR A 239 -11.94 -25.89 2.93
C THR A 239 -11.77 -26.25 1.46
N ILE A 240 -10.81 -25.61 0.77
CA ILE A 240 -10.42 -25.97 -0.59
C ILE A 240 -9.18 -26.89 -0.51
N PRO A 241 -9.25 -28.14 -1.00
CA PRO A 241 -8.09 -29.03 -1.02
C PRO A 241 -6.88 -28.38 -1.72
N GLY A 242 -5.74 -28.35 -1.05
CA GLY A 242 -4.50 -27.75 -1.57
C GLY A 242 -4.33 -26.26 -1.32
N ILE A 243 -5.33 -25.56 -0.77
CA ILE A 243 -5.26 -24.14 -0.41
C ILE A 243 -5.42 -23.97 1.11
N ARG A 244 -4.46 -23.29 1.75
CA ARG A 244 -4.56 -22.86 3.14
C ARG A 244 -5.13 -21.46 3.20
N ILE A 245 -6.29 -21.32 3.84
CA ILE A 245 -6.90 -20.04 4.14
C ILE A 245 -6.45 -19.62 5.54
N TYR A 246 -6.03 -18.37 5.69
CA TYR A 246 -5.69 -17.78 6.97
C TYR A 246 -6.27 -16.38 7.09
N ASN A 247 -6.57 -15.96 8.31
CA ASN A 247 -7.04 -14.63 8.61
C ASN A 247 -5.91 -13.75 9.15
N GLU A 248 -5.84 -12.52 8.68
CA GLU A 248 -5.03 -11.48 9.31
C GLU A 248 -5.95 -10.40 9.87
N PRO A 249 -5.89 -10.11 11.19
CA PRO A 249 -6.58 -8.96 11.74
C PRO A 249 -5.96 -7.69 11.16
N THR A 250 -6.78 -6.82 10.62
CA THR A 250 -6.39 -5.50 10.13
C THR A 250 -7.23 -4.41 10.80
N LEU A 251 -6.68 -3.21 10.86
CA LEU A 251 -7.41 -2.03 11.33
C LEU A 251 -7.90 -1.23 10.14
N ARG A 252 -9.20 -1.02 9.98
CA ARG A 252 -9.71 -0.01 9.05
C ARG A 252 -9.84 1.30 9.82
N VAL A 253 -9.32 2.39 9.25
CA VAL A 253 -9.46 3.74 9.80
C VAL A 253 -10.17 4.58 8.75
N GLU A 254 -11.32 5.11 9.10
CA GLU A 254 -12.09 6.03 8.26
C GLU A 254 -11.94 7.44 8.84
N THR A 255 -11.40 8.35 8.03
CA THR A 255 -11.27 9.76 8.40
C THR A 255 -12.58 10.47 8.12
N MET A 256 -13.03 11.31 9.05
CA MET A 256 -14.18 12.17 8.80
C MET A 256 -13.81 13.17 7.71
N SER A 257 -14.50 13.11 6.57
CA SER A 257 -14.30 14.04 5.45
C SER A 257 -14.65 15.46 5.89
N ALA A 258 -13.81 16.44 5.55
CA ALA A 258 -14.01 17.85 5.86
C ALA A 258 -15.37 18.41 5.37
N LEU A 259 -16.02 17.74 4.41
CA LEU A 259 -17.34 18.14 3.90
C LEU A 259 -18.49 17.86 4.88
N ALA A 260 -18.28 17.13 5.97
CA ALA A 260 -19.33 16.83 6.96
C ALA A 260 -19.36 17.79 8.16
N VAL A 261 -18.34 18.65 8.31
CA VAL A 261 -18.16 19.48 9.52
C VAL A 261 -19.00 20.77 9.49
N GLU A 262 -19.48 21.22 8.32
CA GLU A 262 -20.26 22.47 8.19
C GLU A 262 -21.77 22.32 8.45
N GLY A 263 -22.27 21.11 8.78
CA GLY A 263 -23.71 20.83 8.86
C GLY A 263 -24.37 20.85 10.25
N ILE A 264 -23.65 21.10 11.34
CA ILE A 264 -24.19 20.94 12.71
C ILE A 264 -24.07 22.24 13.53
N GLY A 265 -24.43 23.38 12.95
CA GLY A 265 -24.31 24.66 13.65
C GLY A 265 -25.10 25.82 13.08
N GLN A 266 -26.42 25.68 12.90
CA GLN A 266 -27.42 26.76 12.71
C GLN A 266 -28.78 26.05 12.45
N GLU A 267 -29.92 26.25 13.09
CA GLU A 267 -30.45 27.24 14.04
C GLU A 267 -31.51 26.53 14.91
N GLY A 268 -31.42 26.70 16.23
CA GLY A 268 -32.57 26.62 17.11
C GLY A 268 -32.77 28.00 17.70
N SER A 269 -33.74 28.76 17.19
CA SER A 269 -34.44 29.83 17.90
C SER A 269 -35.42 30.54 16.97
N ILE A 270 -36.70 30.16 16.99
CA ILE A 270 -37.78 31.10 16.71
C ILE A 270 -38.89 30.84 17.73
N HIS A 271 -39.13 31.88 18.54
CA HIS A 271 -40.29 32.04 19.42
C HIS A 271 -41.58 32.23 18.62
#